data_AF-A0A518D7S6-F1
#
_entry.id   AF-A0A518D7S6-F1
#
_cell.length_a   1.000
_cell.length_b   1.000
_cell.length_c   1.000
_cell.angle_alpha   90.00
_cell.angle_beta   90.00
_cell.angle_gamma   90.00
#
_symmetry.space_group_name_H-M   'P 1'
#
loop_
_entity.id
_entity.type
_entity.pdbx_description
1 polymer ?
#
loop_
_entity_poly.entity_id
_entity_poly.type
_entity_poly.pdbx_seq_one_letter_code
_entity_poly.pdbx_strand_id
1 'polypeptide(L)' 'MADILIRGLNPSTLDRLKRRAKAAGRSLQSETRLILEKAAGRTLDESLLAAARWRKKLGDRGVDSVQALNEDRDR' A
#
# COMPACT_ATOMS: atom_id res chain seq x y z
N MET A 1 -5.93 -9.38 17.61
CA MET A 1 -4.69 -10.05 17.17
C MET A 1 -5.12 -11.29 16.41
N ALA A 2 -4.63 -11.50 15.20
CA ALA A 2 -4.99 -12.66 14.38
C ALA A 2 -3.70 -13.40 14.03
N ASP A 3 -3.69 -14.70 14.28
CA ASP A 3 -2.52 -15.56 14.05
C ASP A 3 -2.82 -16.54 12.90
N ILE A 4 -1.80 -16.78 12.07
CA ILE A 4 -1.90 -17.67 10.90
C ILE A 4 -0.79 -18.71 10.99
N LEU A 5 -1.16 -20.00 10.94
CA LEU A 5 -0.23 -21.11 10.84
C LEU A 5 -0.10 -21.55 9.38
N ILE A 6 1.10 -21.40 8.80
CA ILE A 6 1.39 -21.86 7.43
C ILE A 6 2.10 -23.22 7.52
N ARG A 7 1.40 -24.29 7.14
CA ARG A 7 1.95 -25.65 7.07
C ARG A 7 2.46 -25.99 5.67
N GLY A 8 3.48 -26.84 5.60
CA GLY A 8 4.03 -27.33 4.33
C GLY A 8 4.80 -26.28 3.51
N LEU A 9 5.31 -25.22 4.14
CA LEU A 9 6.12 -24.22 3.45
C LEU A 9 7.40 -24.87 2.92
N ASN A 10 7.69 -24.67 1.62
CA ASN A 10 8.91 -25.17 1.00
C ASN A 10 10.15 -24.67 1.78
N PRO A 11 11.08 -25.55 2.22
CA PRO A 11 12.26 -25.15 2.99
C PRO A 11 13.09 -24.06 2.32
N SER A 12 13.23 -24.10 0.99
CA SER A 12 13.96 -23.07 0.24
C SER A 12 13.31 -21.68 0.32
N THR A 13 11.98 -21.62 0.45
CA THR A 13 11.23 -20.37 0.64
C THR A 13 11.45 -19.83 2.05
N LEU A 14 11.44 -20.70 3.06
CA LEU A 14 11.75 -20.32 4.44
C LEU A 14 13.16 -19.71 4.54
N ASP A 15 14.16 -20.31 3.89
CA ASP A 15 15.54 -19.80 3.92
C ASP A 15 15.71 -18.48 3.19
N ARG A 16 14.96 -18.25 2.11
CA ARG A 16 14.94 -16.94 1.43
C ARG A 16 14.32 -15.87 2.33
N LEU A 17 13.23 -16.19 3.02
CA LEU A 17 12.58 -15.26 3.97
C LEU A 17 13.52 -14.93 5.15
N LYS A 18 14.21 -15.93 5.71
CA LYS A 18 15.21 -15.71 6.76
C LYS A 18 16.34 -14.78 6.31
N ARG A 19 16.90 -15.03 5.11
CA ARG A 19 17.95 -14.17 4.53
C ARG A 19 17.47 -12.74 4.34
N ARG A 20 16.26 -12.56 3.80
CA ARG A 20 15.63 -11.25 3.60
C ARG A 20 15.40 -10.51 4.92
N ALA A 21 14.87 -11.21 5.94
CA ALA A 21 14.67 -10.66 7.28
C ALA A 21 16.00 -10.21 7.92
N LYS A 22 17.06 -11.03 7.80
CA LYS A 22 18.40 -10.69 8.28
C LYS A 22 18.97 -9.45 7.57
N ALA A 23 18.84 -9.37 6.25
CA ALA A 23 19.30 -8.21 5.48
C ALA A 23 18.54 -6.92 5.84
N ALA A 24 17.26 -7.03 6.17
CA ALA A 24 16.43 -5.90 6.58
C ALA A 24 16.58 -5.55 8.07
N GLY A 25 17.36 -6.30 8.87
CA GLY A 25 17.50 -6.09 10.31
C GLY A 25 16.22 -6.35 11.10
N ARG A 26 15.34 -7.24 10.62
CA ARG A 26 14.02 -7.53 11.22
C ARG A 26 13.87 -9.01 11.57
N SER A 27 12.93 -9.31 12.46
CA SER A 27 12.55 -10.70 12.75
C SER A 27 11.84 -11.33 11.55
N LEU A 28 11.93 -12.65 11.43
CA LEU A 28 11.24 -13.40 10.37
C LEU A 28 9.73 -13.16 10.41
N GLN A 29 9.13 -13.14 11.61
CA GLN A 29 7.71 -12.86 11.79
C GLN A 29 7.36 -11.45 11.27
N SER A 30 8.14 -10.44 11.63
CA SER A 30 7.90 -9.05 11.22
C SER A 30 7.99 -8.89 9.70
N GLU A 31 9.02 -9.48 9.08
CA GLU A 31 9.17 -9.45 7.61
C GLU A 31 8.03 -10.21 6.92
N THR A 32 7.63 -11.38 7.44
CA THR A 32 6.53 -12.17 6.88
C THR A 32 5.20 -11.43 7.01
N ARG A 33 4.92 -10.80 8.15
CA ARG A 33 3.74 -9.95 8.35
C ARG A 33 3.70 -8.83 7.32
N LEU A 34 4.82 -8.13 7.14
CA LEU A 34 4.90 -7.02 6.19
C LEU A 34 4.69 -7.47 4.74
N ILE A 35 5.21 -8.64 4.37
CA ILE A 35 4.97 -9.23 3.04
C ILE A 35 3.49 -9.58 2.87
N LEU A 36 2.88 -10.21 3.87
CA LEU A 36 1.46 -10.56 3.83
C LEU A 36 0.56 -9.33 3.78
N GLU A 37 0.85 -8.28 4.56
CA GLU A 37 0.10 -7.03 4.54
C GLU A 37 0.24 -6.30 3.19
N LYS A 38 1.43 -6.33 2.59
CA LYS A 38 1.65 -5.77 1.25
C LYS A 38 0.93 -6.59 0.17
N ALA A 39 0.94 -7.91 0.29
CA ALA A 39 0.28 -8.81 -0.64
C ALA A 39 -1.26 -8.77 -0.50
N ALA A 40 -1.76 -8.54 0.71
CA ALA A 40 -3.17 -8.33 1.02
C ALA A 40 -3.61 -6.87 0.79
N GLY A 41 -2.67 -5.97 0.43
CA GLY A 41 -2.98 -4.62 0.01
C GLY A 41 -3.84 -4.60 -1.25
N ARG A 42 -4.44 -3.44 -1.54
CA ARG A 42 -5.33 -3.32 -2.70
C ARG A 42 -4.61 -3.71 -3.97
N THR A 43 -5.26 -4.54 -4.77
CA THR A 43 -4.81 -4.77 -6.15
C THR A 43 -4.82 -3.46 -6.93
N LEU A 44 -4.11 -3.43 -8.06
CA LEU A 44 -4.16 -2.26 -8.95
C LEU A 44 -5.61 -1.94 -9.33
N ASP A 45 -6.41 -2.95 -9.64
CA ASP A 45 -7.82 -2.79 -9.99
C ASP A 45 -8.67 -2.24 -8.83
N GLU A 46 -8.47 -2.73 -7.61
CA GLU A 46 -9.14 -2.19 -6.42
C GLU A 46 -8.73 -0.74 -6.13
N SER A 47 -7.47 -0.41 -6.41
CA SER A 47 -6.94 0.95 -6.27
C SER A 47 -7.52 1.88 -7.33
N LEU A 48 -7.62 1.43 -8.58
CA LEU A 48 -8.25 2.18 -9.69
C LEU A 48 -9.75 2.37 -9.45
N LEU A 49 -10.45 1.34 -8.97
CA LEU A 49 -11.86 1.44 -8.58
C LEU A 49 -12.06 2.42 -7.43
N ALA A 50 -11.17 2.41 -6.43
CA ALA A 50 -11.20 3.40 -5.35
C ALA A 50 -10.98 4.82 -5.90
N ALA A 51 -9.97 5.02 -6.77
CA ALA A 51 -9.71 6.31 -7.39
C ALA A 51 -10.88 6.79 -8.25
N ALA A 52 -11.52 5.91 -9.02
CA ALA A 52 -12.70 6.23 -9.83
C ALA A 52 -13.89 6.66 -8.95
N ARG A 53 -14.12 5.98 -7.81
CA ARG A 53 -15.14 6.37 -6.83
C ARG A 53 -14.86 7.76 -6.24
N TRP A 54 -13.61 8.04 -5.90
CA TRP A 54 -13.21 9.36 -5.40
C TRP A 54 -13.36 10.45 -6.47
N ARG A 55 -12.95 10.19 -7.71
CA ARG A 55 -13.15 11.10 -8.84
C ARG A 55 -14.63 11.41 -9.08
N LYS A 56 -15.50 10.39 -9.02
CA LYS A 56 -16.95 10.57 -9.14
C LYS A 56 -17.54 11.38 -7.97
N LYS A 57 -17.04 11.18 -6.74
CA LYS A 57 -17.48 11.92 -5.55
C LYS A 57 -17.02 13.38 -5.54
N LEU A 58 -15.78 13.63 -5.95
CA LEU A 58 -15.21 14.97 -6.02
C LEU A 58 -15.79 15.77 -7.20
N GLY A 59 -16.28 15.07 -8.22
CA GLY A 59 -16.83 15.68 -9.43
C GLY A 59 -15.77 16.47 -10.19
N ASP A 60 -16.20 17.23 -11.20
CA ASP A 60 -15.32 18.14 -11.96
C ASP A 60 -15.17 19.50 -11.27
N ARG A 61 -15.10 19.50 -9.93
CA ARG A 61 -14.94 20.73 -9.13
C ARG A 61 -13.48 21.05 -8.87
N GLY A 62 -12.64 20.82 -9.89
CA GLY A 62 -11.27 21.30 -9.87
C GLY A 62 -11.29 22.82 -9.99
N VAL A 63 -11.26 23.52 -8.86
CA VAL A 63 -10.81 24.91 -8.87
C VAL A 63 -9.34 24.86 -9.26
N ASP A 64 -8.98 25.51 -10.37
CA ASP A 64 -7.58 25.67 -10.72
C ASP A 64 -6.92 26.44 -9.57
N SER A 65 -6.10 25.71 -8.82
CA SER A 65 -5.47 26.21 -7.61
C SER A 65 -4.50 27.35 -7.95
N VAL A 66 -3.93 27.33 -9.15
CA VAL A 66 -3.06 28.41 -9.64
C VAL A 66 -3.88 29.67 -9.90
N GLN A 67 -5.05 29.52 -10.51
CA GLN A 67 -5.95 30.63 -10.79
C GLN A 67 -6.50 31.26 -9.50
N ALA A 68 -6.94 30.45 -8.53
CA ALA A 68 -7.41 30.92 -7.24
C ALA A 68 -6.34 31.67 -6.42
N LEU A 69 -5.07 31.21 -6.49
CA LEU A 69 -3.96 31.87 -5.82
C LEU A 69 -3.55 33.20 -6.48
N ASN A 70 -3.71 33.32 -7.80
CA ASN A 70 -3.45 34.59 -8.50
C ASN A 70 -4.54 35.62 -8.18
N GLU A 71 -5.81 35.22 -8.17
CA GLU A 71 -6.93 36.10 -7.82
C GLU A 71 -6.83 36.63 -6.37
N ASP A 72 -6.29 35.85 -5.44
CA ASP A 72 -6.04 36.29 -4.05
C ASP A 72 -4.83 37.23 -3.94
N ARG A 73 -3.83 37.10 -4.81
CA ARG A 73 -2.64 37.97 -4.84
C ARG A 73 -2.88 39.34 -5.46
N ASP A 74 -3.86 39.45 -6.36
CA ASP A 74 -4.22 40.70 -7.04
C ASP A 74 -5.26 41.53 -6.26
N ARG A 75 -5.61 41.11 -5.03
CA ARG A 75 -6.55 41.76 -4.10
C ARG A 75 -5.84 42.56 -3.02
#